data_AF-A0A7C4HPZ7-F1
#
_entry.id   AF-A0A7C4HPZ7-F1
#
_cell.length_a   1.000
_cell.length_b   1.000
_cell.length_c   1.000
_cell.angle_alpha   90.00
_cell.angle_beta   90.00
_cell.angle_gamma   90.00
#
_symmetry.space_group_name_H-M   'P 1'
#
loop_
_entity.id
_entity.type
_entity.pdbx_description
1 polymer ?
#
loop_
_entity_poly.entity_id
_entity_poly.type
_entity_poly.pdbx_seq_one_letter_code
_entity_poly.pdbx_strand_id
1 'polypeptide(L)'
;MSKQSVFLAGLAAGLLWSHEPQAAGLPFEIDNTNRWAWSEVAGWVNGKTTHGAAQVVYDGAQSYLSGYAWLENVGWLKLGVGAGPYANTAADNWGVNMDGEWRLSGYAWSETAGWINFAPTHGGVAVNPNGGGFSGYAWGENIGWIHFTNSSPAYVMQAQIGVTSNGVPQWWLWDYGVTNDFDAAAAADWDGDEAFTWEEYVAGTDPTDPQSVLALDVPGFKEQPALGARLRWQSRPDRLYTLEWGSNLLAVPPFQPVLLDAPGSNGVYTFTDTNAVAPIWHLYRLRARPAP
;
A
#
# COMPACT_ATOMS: atom_id res chain seq x y z
N MET A 1 -0.82 18.46 6.18
CA MET A 1 -0.22 19.18 7.33
C MET A 1 1.29 19.12 7.17
N SER A 2 2.07 20.15 7.52
CA SER A 2 3.55 20.14 7.37
C SER A 2 4.22 20.61 8.66
N LYS A 3 5.26 19.92 9.14
CA LYS A 3 6.04 20.26 10.33
C LYS A 3 7.53 20.47 10.00
N GLN A 4 8.24 21.19 10.86
CA GLN A 4 9.67 21.52 10.81
C GLN A 4 10.37 20.86 12.02
N SER A 5 11.62 20.39 11.87
CA SER A 5 12.37 19.69 12.93
C SER A 5 13.57 20.49 13.44
N VAL A 6 13.82 20.41 14.76
CA VAL A 6 15.00 20.95 15.49
C VAL A 6 15.46 19.86 16.45
N PHE A 7 16.72 19.42 16.34
CA PHE A 7 17.30 18.27 17.04
C PHE A 7 17.62 18.52 18.52
N LEU A 8 17.32 17.54 19.39
CA LEU A 8 17.98 17.38 20.69
C LEU A 8 18.03 15.89 21.08
N ALA A 9 19.21 15.27 21.01
CA ALA A 9 19.40 13.83 21.22
C ALA A 9 19.19 13.38 22.68
N GLY A 10 18.31 12.39 22.88
CA GLY A 10 18.17 11.63 24.13
C GLY A 10 17.96 10.15 23.84
N LEU A 11 18.77 9.29 24.44
CA LEU A 11 18.73 7.82 24.27
C LEU A 11 17.33 7.25 24.62
N ALA A 12 16.70 6.55 23.68
CA ALA A 12 15.52 5.73 23.91
C ALA A 12 15.93 4.25 24.06
N ALA A 13 15.44 3.61 25.13
CA ALA A 13 15.61 2.19 25.39
C ALA A 13 14.70 1.38 24.47
N GLY A 14 15.27 0.49 23.65
CA GLY A 14 14.53 -0.39 22.74
C GLY A 14 13.55 -1.28 23.50
N LEU A 15 12.26 -1.10 23.22
CA LEU A 15 11.20 -1.96 23.69
C LEU A 15 11.17 -3.19 22.76
N LEU A 16 11.74 -4.32 23.21
CA LEU A 16 11.55 -5.61 22.54
C LEU A 16 10.10 -6.05 22.75
N TRP A 17 9.25 -5.84 21.75
CA TRP A 17 7.92 -6.44 21.72
C TRP A 17 8.06 -7.95 21.58
N SER A 18 7.54 -8.68 22.56
CA SER A 18 7.32 -10.12 22.43
C SER A 18 6.28 -10.34 21.34
N HIS A 19 6.64 -11.03 20.26
CA HIS A 19 5.69 -11.48 19.26
C HIS A 19 4.62 -12.36 19.92
N GLU A 20 3.45 -11.78 20.15
CA GLU A 20 2.20 -12.53 20.29
C GLU A 20 2.03 -13.40 19.04
N PRO A 21 1.44 -14.60 19.13
CA PRO A 21 1.20 -15.42 17.95
C PRO A 21 0.41 -14.62 16.92
N GLN A 22 0.96 -14.50 15.71
CA GLN A 22 0.34 -13.84 14.56
C GLN A 22 -1.10 -14.32 14.44
N ALA A 23 -2.07 -13.40 14.46
CA ALA A 23 -3.44 -13.72 14.09
C ALA A 23 -3.44 -14.33 12.67
N ALA A 24 -4.45 -15.14 12.32
CA ALA A 24 -4.53 -15.94 11.09
C ALA A 24 -4.69 -15.11 9.78
N GLY A 25 -4.02 -13.96 9.69
CA GLY A 25 -4.15 -12.93 8.67
C GLY A 25 -5.11 -11.81 9.08
N LEU A 26 -4.96 -10.66 8.42
CA LEU A 26 -5.74 -9.45 8.63
C LEU A 26 -6.92 -9.41 7.64
N PRO A 27 -8.18 -9.52 8.12
CA PRO A 27 -9.33 -9.63 7.23
C PRO A 27 -9.75 -8.27 6.65
N PHE A 28 -9.94 -8.22 5.34
CA PHE A 28 -10.58 -7.13 4.62
C PHE A 28 -11.87 -7.62 3.94
N GLU A 29 -13.00 -7.25 4.53
CA GLU A 29 -14.31 -7.61 3.97
C GLU A 29 -14.56 -6.92 2.63
N ILE A 30 -15.34 -7.54 1.74
CA ILE A 30 -15.84 -6.86 0.55
C ILE A 30 -16.81 -5.73 0.94
N ASP A 31 -16.65 -4.58 0.28
CA ASP A 31 -17.42 -3.37 0.51
C ASP A 31 -18.93 -3.58 0.25
N ASN A 32 -19.78 -2.89 1.01
CA ASN A 32 -21.24 -3.05 0.85
C ASN A 32 -21.80 -2.39 -0.42
N THR A 33 -21.09 -1.48 -1.07
CA THR A 33 -21.53 -0.83 -2.32
C THR A 33 -20.77 -1.45 -3.50
N ASN A 34 -19.46 -1.50 -3.38
CA ASN A 34 -18.52 -1.95 -4.39
C ASN A 34 -18.23 -3.45 -4.20
N ARG A 35 -19.22 -4.29 -4.54
CA ARG A 35 -19.21 -5.76 -4.34
C ARG A 35 -19.40 -6.57 -5.60
N TRP A 36 -19.26 -5.95 -6.77
CA TRP A 36 -19.79 -6.49 -8.00
C TRP A 36 -18.69 -6.83 -8.99
N ALA A 37 -18.73 -8.06 -9.48
CA ALA A 37 -18.06 -8.48 -10.71
C ALA A 37 -19.11 -8.99 -11.71
N TRP A 38 -18.72 -9.22 -12.96
CA TRP A 38 -19.66 -9.59 -14.02
C TRP A 38 -19.14 -10.74 -14.86
N SER A 39 -20.04 -11.63 -15.27
CA SER A 39 -19.82 -12.64 -16.29
C SER A 39 -20.97 -12.61 -17.29
N GLU A 40 -20.67 -12.76 -18.58
CA GLU A 40 -21.71 -12.83 -19.62
C GLU A 40 -22.62 -14.05 -19.46
N VAL A 41 -22.12 -15.14 -18.85
CA VAL A 41 -22.87 -16.37 -18.65
C VAL A 41 -23.43 -16.45 -17.22
N ALA A 42 -22.59 -16.16 -16.22
CA ALA A 42 -23.00 -16.30 -14.83
C ALA A 42 -23.74 -15.07 -14.28
N GLY A 43 -23.72 -13.96 -15.02
CA GLY A 43 -24.34 -12.70 -14.65
C GLY A 43 -23.57 -11.93 -13.57
N TRP A 44 -24.28 -11.15 -12.76
CA TRP A 44 -23.72 -10.45 -11.60
C TRP A 44 -23.13 -11.43 -10.58
N VAL A 45 -21.89 -11.13 -10.17
CA VAL A 45 -21.18 -11.79 -9.09
C VAL A 45 -21.17 -10.86 -7.88
N ASN A 46 -21.80 -11.30 -6.79
CA ASN A 46 -21.89 -10.55 -5.54
C ASN A 46 -20.93 -11.11 -4.49
N GLY A 47 -19.89 -10.35 -4.14
CA GLY A 47 -18.93 -10.71 -3.09
C GLY A 47 -19.42 -10.47 -1.66
N LYS A 48 -20.49 -9.70 -1.45
CA LYS A 48 -20.98 -9.31 -0.12
C LYS A 48 -22.48 -9.61 0.03
N THR A 49 -22.81 -10.90 -0.01
CA THR A 49 -24.14 -11.39 0.36
C THR A 49 -24.22 -11.69 1.86
N THR A 50 -25.42 -11.77 2.42
CA THR A 50 -25.67 -12.08 3.84
C THR A 50 -25.05 -13.39 4.31
N HIS A 51 -24.86 -14.35 3.39
CA HIS A 51 -24.29 -15.67 3.68
C HIS A 51 -22.94 -15.89 2.97
N GLY A 52 -22.47 -14.89 2.23
CA GLY A 52 -21.34 -14.99 1.31
C GLY A 52 -20.00 -14.73 1.97
N ALA A 53 -19.89 -13.72 2.85
CA ALA A 53 -18.66 -13.43 3.60
C ALA A 53 -17.34 -13.50 2.79
N ALA A 54 -17.36 -13.16 1.48
CA ALA A 54 -16.11 -13.07 0.73
C ALA A 54 -15.24 -11.97 1.35
N GLN A 55 -13.95 -12.25 1.48
CA GLN A 55 -12.97 -11.32 2.03
C GLN A 55 -11.58 -11.65 1.52
N VAL A 56 -10.72 -10.63 1.49
CA VAL A 56 -9.27 -10.81 1.42
C VAL A 56 -8.79 -11.08 2.85
N VAL A 57 -7.93 -12.07 3.04
CA VAL A 57 -7.17 -12.26 4.27
C VAL A 57 -5.73 -11.93 3.95
N TYR A 58 -5.24 -10.82 4.51
CA TYR A 58 -3.90 -10.33 4.24
C TYR A 58 -2.89 -10.93 5.22
N ASP A 59 -1.85 -11.56 4.68
CA ASP A 59 -0.71 -12.10 5.43
C ASP A 59 0.55 -12.03 4.56
N GLY A 60 0.86 -10.82 4.06
CA GLY A 60 1.97 -10.59 3.14
C GLY A 60 1.89 -11.48 1.90
N ALA A 61 2.98 -12.20 1.59
CA ALA A 61 3.06 -13.11 0.44
C ALA A 61 2.29 -14.44 0.62
N GLN A 62 1.66 -14.66 1.78
CA GLN A 62 0.81 -15.82 2.08
C GLN A 62 -0.67 -15.45 2.18
N SER A 63 -1.04 -14.29 1.62
CA SER A 63 -2.42 -13.81 1.60
C SER A 63 -3.35 -14.71 0.76
N TYR A 64 -4.66 -14.63 0.97
CA TYR A 64 -5.64 -15.44 0.25
C TYR A 64 -7.04 -14.84 0.27
N LEU A 65 -7.95 -15.37 -0.56
CA LEU A 65 -9.38 -15.11 -0.44
C LEU A 65 -10.06 -16.20 0.38
N SER A 66 -11.10 -15.83 1.13
CA SER A 66 -11.93 -16.78 1.87
C SER A 66 -13.41 -16.45 1.70
N GLY A 67 -14.27 -17.39 2.08
CA GLY A 67 -15.73 -17.25 1.96
C GLY A 67 -16.28 -17.59 0.58
N TYR A 68 -17.40 -16.98 0.24
CA TYR A 68 -18.25 -17.32 -0.89
C TYR A 68 -18.77 -16.07 -1.62
N ALA A 69 -18.75 -16.11 -2.94
CA ALA A 69 -19.46 -15.15 -3.78
C ALA A 69 -20.72 -15.80 -4.38
N TRP A 70 -21.73 -15.00 -4.67
CA TRP A 70 -22.95 -15.46 -5.34
C TRP A 70 -22.95 -15.06 -6.81
N LEU A 71 -23.07 -16.04 -7.70
CA LEU A 71 -23.19 -15.84 -9.15
C LEU A 71 -24.68 -15.96 -9.49
N GLU A 72 -25.30 -14.89 -9.98
CA GLU A 72 -26.77 -14.82 -10.07
C GLU A 72 -27.44 -15.96 -10.85
N ASN A 73 -26.81 -16.43 -11.93
CA ASN A 73 -27.38 -17.47 -12.80
C ASN A 73 -26.83 -18.88 -12.51
N VAL A 74 -25.94 -19.03 -11.52
CA VAL A 74 -25.14 -20.25 -11.34
C VAL A 74 -25.17 -20.76 -9.90
N GLY A 75 -25.17 -19.85 -8.92
CA GLY A 75 -25.17 -20.15 -7.49
C GLY A 75 -23.85 -19.81 -6.82
N TRP A 76 -23.50 -20.56 -5.77
CA TRP A 76 -22.32 -20.26 -4.94
C TRP A 76 -21.01 -20.55 -5.66
N LEU A 77 -20.07 -19.61 -5.53
CA LEU A 77 -18.65 -19.77 -5.80
C LEU A 77 -17.90 -19.74 -4.47
N LYS A 78 -17.24 -20.84 -4.14
CA LYS A 78 -16.42 -21.03 -2.96
C LYS A 78 -14.99 -20.55 -3.29
N LEU A 79 -14.44 -19.62 -2.51
CA LEU A 79 -13.14 -18.99 -2.81
C LEU A 79 -11.94 -19.78 -2.27
N GLY A 80 -12.20 -20.74 -1.39
CA GLY A 80 -11.23 -21.70 -0.91
C GLY A 80 -11.86 -22.68 0.07
N VAL A 81 -11.09 -23.68 0.49
CA VAL A 81 -11.51 -24.69 1.47
C VAL A 81 -10.69 -24.57 2.75
N GLY A 82 -11.38 -24.45 3.89
CA GLY A 82 -10.73 -24.31 5.18
C GLY A 82 -10.04 -22.97 5.38
N ALA A 83 -8.93 -22.97 6.14
CA ALA A 83 -8.08 -21.81 6.33
C ALA A 83 -6.96 -21.82 5.28
N GLY A 84 -6.72 -20.67 4.63
CA GLY A 84 -5.61 -20.50 3.71
C GLY A 84 -4.28 -20.23 4.43
N PRO A 85 -3.19 -20.00 3.67
CA PRO A 85 -3.12 -20.12 2.22
C PRO A 85 -3.29 -21.57 1.74
N TYR A 86 -3.69 -21.74 0.48
CA TYR A 86 -4.07 -23.04 -0.08
C TYR A 86 -2.93 -23.67 -0.87
N ALA A 87 -2.62 -24.95 -0.59
CA ALA A 87 -1.57 -25.68 -1.30
C ALA A 87 -1.89 -25.93 -2.78
N ASN A 88 -3.18 -25.96 -3.16
CA ASN A 88 -3.63 -26.15 -4.54
C ASN A 88 -3.08 -27.43 -5.21
N THR A 89 -3.06 -28.55 -4.47
CA THR A 89 -2.53 -29.84 -4.97
C THR A 89 -3.60 -30.91 -5.16
N ALA A 90 -4.78 -30.78 -4.56
CA ALA A 90 -5.89 -31.72 -4.63
C ALA A 90 -7.25 -31.05 -4.38
N ALA A 91 -8.33 -31.80 -4.61
CA ALA A 91 -9.71 -31.32 -4.51
C ALA A 91 -10.17 -31.00 -3.06
N ASP A 92 -9.33 -31.21 -2.06
CA ASP A 92 -9.57 -30.91 -0.65
C ASP A 92 -8.65 -29.80 -0.09
N ASN A 93 -7.77 -29.21 -0.90
CA ASN A 93 -6.87 -28.12 -0.49
C ASN A 93 -6.71 -27.01 -1.55
N TRP A 94 -7.76 -26.81 -2.36
CA TRP A 94 -7.84 -25.75 -3.38
C TRP A 94 -8.30 -24.40 -2.79
N GLY A 95 -7.99 -23.32 -3.49
CA GLY A 95 -8.51 -22.00 -3.22
C GLY A 95 -7.72 -20.90 -3.92
N VAL A 96 -8.15 -19.66 -3.72
CA VAL A 96 -7.55 -18.48 -4.33
C VAL A 96 -6.53 -17.85 -3.36
N ASN A 97 -5.25 -17.89 -3.74
CA ASN A 97 -4.16 -17.25 -3.00
C ASN A 97 -3.85 -15.87 -3.59
N MET A 98 -3.16 -15.03 -2.82
CA MET A 98 -2.67 -13.72 -3.23
C MET A 98 -1.19 -13.58 -2.87
N ASP A 99 -0.36 -13.18 -3.82
CA ASP A 99 1.07 -12.94 -3.60
C ASP A 99 1.36 -11.55 -2.96
N GLY A 100 2.63 -11.27 -2.67
CA GLY A 100 3.06 -10.00 -2.06
C GLY A 100 2.88 -8.78 -2.97
N GLU A 101 2.64 -8.99 -4.27
CA GLU A 101 2.30 -7.94 -5.23
C GLU A 101 0.78 -7.84 -5.47
N TRP A 102 -0.03 -8.44 -4.59
CA TRP A 102 -1.48 -8.41 -4.61
C TRP A 102 -2.12 -9.04 -5.87
N ARG A 103 -1.41 -9.99 -6.50
CA ARG A 103 -1.95 -10.78 -7.62
C ARG A 103 -2.56 -12.08 -7.12
N LEU A 104 -3.74 -12.39 -7.62
CA LEU A 104 -4.45 -13.60 -7.26
C LEU A 104 -4.02 -14.78 -8.14
N SER A 105 -4.04 -15.97 -7.55
CA SER A 105 -3.73 -17.24 -8.21
C SER A 105 -4.56 -18.37 -7.62
N GLY A 106 -4.52 -19.54 -8.27
CA GLY A 106 -5.29 -20.71 -7.83
C GLY A 106 -6.72 -20.72 -8.36
N TYR A 107 -7.55 -21.56 -7.74
CA TYR A 107 -8.86 -21.89 -8.27
C TYR A 107 -9.94 -21.78 -7.20
N ALA A 108 -11.04 -21.11 -7.54
CA ALA A 108 -12.29 -21.19 -6.80
C ALA A 108 -13.18 -22.31 -7.38
N TRP A 109 -14.14 -22.79 -6.59
CA TRP A 109 -15.01 -23.90 -6.99
C TRP A 109 -16.48 -23.54 -6.89
N SER A 110 -17.26 -23.92 -7.90
CA SER A 110 -18.72 -23.91 -7.88
C SER A 110 -19.26 -25.28 -8.27
N GLU A 111 -20.29 -25.74 -7.57
CA GLU A 111 -20.96 -27.02 -7.89
C GLU A 111 -21.63 -27.00 -9.27
N THR A 112 -22.00 -25.81 -9.76
CA THR A 112 -22.66 -25.62 -11.05
C THR A 112 -21.68 -25.11 -12.11
N ALA A 113 -20.77 -24.19 -11.75
CA ALA A 113 -19.82 -23.59 -12.70
C ALA A 113 -18.56 -24.44 -12.94
N GLY A 114 -18.24 -25.34 -12.02
CA GLY A 114 -16.93 -26.01 -11.96
C GLY A 114 -15.83 -25.09 -11.44
N TRP A 115 -14.61 -25.32 -11.94
CA TRP A 115 -13.40 -24.58 -11.55
C TRP A 115 -13.35 -23.19 -12.17
N ILE A 116 -13.01 -22.19 -11.37
CA ILE A 116 -12.74 -20.82 -11.79
C ILE A 116 -11.28 -20.49 -11.50
N ASN A 117 -10.48 -20.31 -12.55
CA ASN A 117 -9.07 -19.95 -12.49
C ASN A 117 -8.90 -18.43 -12.30
N PHE A 118 -8.18 -18.00 -11.26
CA PHE A 118 -7.89 -16.58 -10.99
C PHE A 118 -6.59 -16.07 -11.64
N ALA A 119 -5.77 -16.96 -12.20
CA ALA A 119 -4.59 -16.62 -13.00
C ALA A 119 -4.57 -17.37 -14.36
N PRO A 120 -5.61 -17.24 -15.20
CA PRO A 120 -5.63 -17.86 -16.52
C PRO A 120 -4.68 -17.15 -17.49
N THR A 121 -4.25 -17.85 -18.54
CA THR A 121 -3.53 -17.22 -19.65
C THR A 121 -4.37 -16.09 -20.26
N HIS A 122 -3.77 -14.92 -20.49
CA HIS A 122 -4.43 -13.71 -20.99
C HIS A 122 -5.47 -13.07 -20.06
N GLY A 123 -5.54 -13.50 -18.80
CA GLY A 123 -6.31 -12.85 -17.75
C GLY A 123 -5.44 -12.63 -16.52
N GLY A 124 -6.01 -12.93 -15.36
CA GLY A 124 -5.40 -12.69 -14.06
C GLY A 124 -6.17 -11.63 -13.30
N VAL A 125 -6.36 -11.85 -12.00
CA VAL A 125 -7.02 -10.90 -11.11
C VAL A 125 -5.99 -10.34 -10.14
N ALA A 126 -6.08 -9.05 -9.85
CA ALA A 126 -5.24 -8.39 -8.85
C ALA A 126 -6.08 -7.44 -7.99
N VAL A 127 -5.65 -7.20 -6.77
CA VAL A 127 -6.27 -6.29 -5.81
C VAL A 127 -5.37 -5.06 -5.66
N ASN A 128 -5.94 -3.86 -5.76
CA ASN A 128 -5.16 -2.63 -5.54
C ASN A 128 -4.92 -2.43 -4.03
N PRO A 129 -3.68 -2.37 -3.51
CA PRO A 129 -3.41 -2.11 -2.10
C PRO A 129 -3.89 -0.73 -1.63
N ASN A 130 -4.01 0.24 -2.54
CA ASN A 130 -4.39 1.63 -2.29
C ASN A 130 -5.90 1.86 -2.48
N GLY A 131 -6.71 0.95 -1.95
CA GLY A 131 -8.17 1.08 -1.98
C GLY A 131 -8.93 -0.24 -2.09
N GLY A 132 -8.25 -1.35 -2.32
CA GLY A 132 -8.81 -2.71 -2.32
C GLY A 132 -9.61 -3.08 -3.56
N GLY A 133 -9.63 -2.24 -4.61
CA GLY A 133 -10.35 -2.52 -5.84
C GLY A 133 -9.75 -3.71 -6.58
N PHE A 134 -10.57 -4.70 -6.93
CA PHE A 134 -10.19 -5.84 -7.75
C PHE A 134 -10.20 -5.42 -9.22
N SER A 135 -9.29 -5.97 -10.00
CA SER A 135 -9.16 -5.72 -11.44
C SER A 135 -8.80 -7.00 -12.19
N GLY A 136 -9.00 -7.00 -13.50
CA GLY A 136 -8.66 -8.12 -14.37
C GLY A 136 -9.76 -9.18 -14.45
N TYR A 137 -9.38 -10.38 -14.88
CA TYR A 137 -10.30 -11.41 -15.34
C TYR A 137 -9.96 -12.80 -14.79
N ALA A 138 -10.95 -13.47 -14.21
CA ALA A 138 -10.91 -14.90 -13.92
C ALA A 138 -11.62 -15.69 -15.02
N TRP A 139 -11.30 -16.97 -15.17
CA TRP A 139 -11.86 -17.84 -16.23
C TRP A 139 -12.51 -19.08 -15.64
N GLY A 140 -13.76 -19.33 -16.01
CA GLY A 140 -14.45 -20.60 -15.75
C GLY A 140 -14.77 -21.33 -17.05
N GLU A 141 -14.47 -22.62 -17.12
CA GLU A 141 -14.69 -23.41 -18.35
C GLU A 141 -16.16 -23.45 -18.79
N ASN A 142 -17.09 -23.42 -17.83
CA ASN A 142 -18.53 -23.50 -18.12
C ASN A 142 -19.23 -22.14 -18.13
N ILE A 143 -18.56 -21.07 -17.70
CA ILE A 143 -19.17 -19.73 -17.55
C ILE A 143 -18.36 -18.59 -18.18
N GLY A 144 -17.26 -18.91 -18.84
CA GLY A 144 -16.39 -17.95 -19.50
C GLY A 144 -15.71 -16.98 -18.52
N TRP A 145 -15.51 -15.75 -18.99
CA TRP A 145 -14.81 -14.72 -18.23
C TRP A 145 -15.67 -14.14 -17.11
N ILE A 146 -15.04 -13.92 -15.95
CA ILE A 146 -15.54 -13.06 -14.87
C ILE A 146 -14.63 -11.83 -14.81
N HIS A 147 -15.19 -10.65 -15.00
CA HIS A 147 -14.51 -9.36 -14.98
C HIS A 147 -14.78 -8.62 -13.67
N PHE A 148 -13.72 -8.13 -13.01
CA PHE A 148 -13.82 -7.58 -11.66
C PHE A 148 -14.04 -6.07 -11.55
N THR A 149 -13.82 -5.32 -12.63
CA THR A 149 -14.05 -3.87 -12.65
C THR A 149 -14.36 -3.39 -14.05
N ASN A 150 -15.33 -2.50 -14.22
CA ASN A 150 -15.61 -1.88 -15.51
C ASN A 150 -16.00 -0.42 -15.33
N SER A 151 -15.71 0.42 -16.32
CA SER A 151 -16.05 1.84 -16.29
C SER A 151 -17.45 2.13 -16.83
N SER A 152 -17.95 1.33 -17.78
CA SER A 152 -19.28 1.51 -18.37
C SER A 152 -19.87 0.18 -18.87
N PRO A 153 -20.97 -0.34 -18.26
CA PRO A 153 -21.55 0.14 -17.00
C PRO A 153 -20.53 0.05 -15.86
N ALA A 154 -20.58 1.02 -14.94
CA ALA A 154 -19.64 1.09 -13.84
C ALA A 154 -19.93 0.02 -12.78
N TYR A 155 -18.95 -0.83 -12.49
CA TYR A 155 -18.96 -1.75 -11.36
C TYR A 155 -17.53 -2.08 -10.93
N VAL A 156 -17.37 -2.46 -9.67
CA VAL A 156 -16.12 -2.96 -9.12
C VAL A 156 -16.41 -3.82 -7.89
N MET A 157 -15.63 -4.87 -7.71
CA MET A 157 -15.51 -5.58 -6.45
C MET A 157 -14.35 -4.98 -5.67
N GLN A 158 -14.55 -4.61 -4.41
CA GLN A 158 -13.58 -3.88 -3.60
C GLN A 158 -13.52 -4.46 -2.20
N ALA A 159 -12.31 -4.76 -1.73
CA ALA A 159 -12.04 -5.05 -0.32
C ALA A 159 -11.90 -3.73 0.46
N GLN A 160 -12.41 -3.71 1.70
CA GLN A 160 -12.27 -2.56 2.60
C GLN A 160 -10.91 -2.62 3.27
N ILE A 161 -9.91 -2.02 2.63
CA ILE A 161 -8.58 -1.89 3.22
C ILE A 161 -8.66 -1.01 4.46
N GLY A 162 -8.33 -1.58 5.62
CA GLY A 162 -8.26 -0.86 6.88
C GLY A 162 -7.16 0.20 6.83
N VAL A 163 -7.47 1.41 7.31
CA VAL A 163 -6.52 2.53 7.42
C VAL A 163 -6.61 3.14 8.81
N THR A 164 -5.49 3.60 9.35
CA THR A 164 -5.46 4.34 10.61
C THR A 164 -5.99 5.76 10.43
N SER A 165 -6.26 6.45 11.53
CA SER A 165 -6.68 7.86 11.57
C SER A 165 -5.69 8.82 10.90
N ASN A 166 -4.40 8.46 10.88
CA ASN A 166 -3.35 9.20 10.18
C ASN A 166 -3.16 8.78 8.71
N GLY A 167 -3.97 7.84 8.21
CA GLY A 167 -3.97 7.42 6.81
C GLY A 167 -2.96 6.32 6.46
N VAL A 168 -2.42 5.60 7.44
CA VAL A 168 -1.53 4.46 7.21
C VAL A 168 -2.37 3.20 6.94
N PRO A 169 -2.15 2.46 5.84
CA PRO A 169 -2.80 1.18 5.61
C PRO A 169 -2.41 0.17 6.69
N GLN A 170 -3.39 -0.55 7.23
CA GLN A 170 -3.16 -1.56 8.26
C GLN A 170 -2.31 -2.73 7.75
N TRP A 171 -2.41 -3.07 6.45
CA TRP A 171 -1.54 -4.07 5.83
C TRP A 171 -0.06 -3.67 5.89
N TRP A 172 0.25 -2.38 5.76
CA TRP A 172 1.63 -1.90 5.81
C TRP A 172 2.19 -2.03 7.22
N LEU A 173 1.38 -1.74 8.24
CA LEU A 173 1.75 -1.98 9.64
C LEU A 173 1.87 -3.48 9.96
N TRP A 174 1.01 -4.31 9.36
CA TRP A 174 1.06 -5.76 9.50
C TRP A 174 2.38 -6.35 8.99
N ASP A 175 2.91 -5.82 7.88
CA ASP A 175 4.22 -6.25 7.35
C ASP A 175 5.38 -5.97 8.32
N TYR A 176 5.23 -5.00 9.24
CA TYR A 176 6.15 -4.74 10.34
C TYR A 176 5.76 -5.45 11.66
N GLY A 177 4.83 -6.39 11.61
CA GLY A 177 4.45 -7.23 12.75
C GLY A 177 3.40 -6.63 13.68
N VAL A 178 2.72 -5.53 13.31
CA VAL A 178 1.60 -5.00 14.08
C VAL A 178 0.35 -5.81 13.81
N THR A 179 -0.23 -6.38 14.86
CA THR A 179 -1.44 -7.21 14.77
C THR A 179 -2.66 -6.60 15.45
N ASN A 180 -2.48 -5.52 16.21
CA ASN A 180 -3.52 -4.82 16.95
C ASN A 180 -3.14 -3.34 17.18
N ASP A 181 -4.08 -2.56 17.71
CA ASP A 181 -3.86 -1.16 18.11
C ASP A 181 -3.16 -0.30 17.04
N PHE A 182 -3.54 -0.51 15.77
CA PHE A 182 -2.92 0.10 14.59
C PHE A 182 -2.79 1.63 14.67
N ASP A 183 -3.78 2.33 15.26
CA ASP A 183 -3.71 3.77 15.45
C ASP A 183 -2.61 4.21 16.42
N ALA A 184 -2.39 3.46 17.50
CA ALA A 184 -1.32 3.74 18.46
C ALA A 184 0.03 3.43 17.82
N ALA A 185 0.13 2.29 17.13
CA ALA A 185 1.28 1.89 16.33
C ALA A 185 1.69 2.99 15.33
N ALA A 186 0.75 3.48 14.52
CA ALA A 186 1.00 4.52 13.53
C ALA A 186 1.40 5.88 14.14
N ALA A 187 1.02 6.17 15.38
CA ALA A 187 1.30 7.44 16.05
C ALA A 187 2.59 7.42 16.89
N ALA A 188 3.24 6.27 17.02
CA ALA A 188 4.48 6.11 17.77
C ALA A 188 5.71 6.35 16.86
N ASP A 189 6.86 6.48 17.50
CA ASP A 189 8.20 6.50 16.90
C ASP A 189 8.89 5.26 17.48
N TRP A 190 9.02 4.21 16.68
CA TRP A 190 9.40 2.87 17.17
C TRP A 190 10.91 2.68 17.26
N ASP A 191 11.66 3.33 16.37
CA ASP A 191 13.10 3.20 16.28
C ASP A 191 13.86 4.40 16.88
N GLY A 192 13.15 5.48 17.24
CA GLY A 192 13.66 6.61 18.00
C GLY A 192 14.38 7.64 17.14
N ASP A 193 14.03 7.76 15.86
CA ASP A 193 14.65 8.67 14.90
C ASP A 193 13.95 10.05 14.81
N GLU A 194 12.98 10.31 15.69
CA GLU A 194 12.10 11.47 15.72
C GLU A 194 11.07 11.54 14.57
N ALA A 195 10.92 10.48 13.76
CA ALA A 195 9.83 10.32 12.81
C ALA A 195 8.75 9.39 13.38
N PHE A 196 7.50 9.84 13.36
CA PHE A 196 6.41 8.94 13.69
C PHE A 196 6.16 7.95 12.54
N THR A 197 5.73 6.73 12.85
CA THR A 197 5.48 5.65 11.89
C THR A 197 4.57 6.07 10.72
N TRP A 198 3.60 6.97 10.95
CA TRP A 198 2.78 7.52 9.85
C TRP A 198 3.54 8.46 8.92
N GLU A 199 4.50 9.23 9.44
CA GLU A 199 5.39 10.10 8.64
C GLU A 199 6.31 9.22 7.79
N GLU A 200 6.73 8.09 8.33
CA GLU A 200 7.55 7.12 7.65
C GLU A 200 6.84 6.41 6.52
N TYR A 201 5.58 6.00 6.74
CA TYR A 201 4.73 5.52 5.65
C TYR A 201 4.65 6.57 4.53
N VAL A 202 4.41 7.84 4.87
CA VAL A 202 4.36 8.93 3.89
C VAL A 202 5.70 9.13 3.17
N ALA A 203 6.82 8.95 3.86
CA ALA A 203 8.17 9.07 3.32
C ALA A 203 8.65 7.84 2.54
N GLY A 204 8.06 6.67 2.77
CA GLY A 204 8.55 5.39 2.24
C GLY A 204 9.79 4.90 2.98
N THR A 205 9.90 5.21 4.27
CA THR A 205 10.97 4.71 5.14
C THR A 205 10.56 3.46 5.91
N ASP A 206 11.55 2.81 6.53
CA ASP A 206 11.39 1.63 7.38
C ASP A 206 11.27 2.06 8.86
N PRO A 207 10.11 1.88 9.51
CA PRO A 207 9.83 2.29 10.90
C PRO A 207 10.53 1.48 11.97
N THR A 208 11.44 0.59 11.57
CA THR A 208 12.22 -0.24 12.48
C THR A 208 13.73 0.02 12.36
N ASP A 209 14.15 0.88 11.44
CA ASP A 209 15.54 1.22 11.20
C ASP A 209 15.78 2.73 11.41
N PRO A 210 16.43 3.14 12.52
CA PRO A 210 16.62 4.56 12.84
C PRO A 210 17.59 5.28 11.89
N GLN A 211 18.18 4.57 10.92
CA GLN A 211 18.95 5.17 9.82
C GLN A 211 18.09 5.46 8.59
N SER A 212 16.91 4.85 8.49
CA SER A 212 15.96 5.03 7.41
C SER A 212 15.02 6.21 7.71
N VAL A 213 15.53 7.43 7.62
CA VAL A 213 14.72 8.65 7.83
C VAL A 213 14.70 9.54 6.59
N LEU A 214 13.61 10.28 6.37
CA LEU A 214 13.57 11.30 5.32
C LEU A 214 14.46 12.50 5.70
N ALA A 215 15.74 12.43 5.32
CA ALA A 215 16.71 13.49 5.55
C ALA A 215 17.17 14.15 4.24
N LEU A 216 17.30 15.47 4.30
CA LEU A 216 17.92 16.27 3.25
C LEU A 216 19.38 16.53 3.59
N ASP A 217 20.28 15.97 2.80
CA ASP A 217 21.71 16.19 2.86
C ASP A 217 22.14 17.30 1.88
N VAL A 218 22.97 18.24 2.35
CA VAL A 218 23.41 19.42 1.60
C VAL A 218 24.93 19.50 1.62
N PRO A 219 25.64 18.61 0.90
CA PRO A 219 27.09 18.56 0.93
C PRO A 219 27.73 19.84 0.37
N GLY A 220 28.73 20.36 1.06
CA GLY A 220 29.69 21.31 0.46
C GLY A 220 29.20 22.73 0.21
N PHE A 221 28.07 23.17 0.79
CA PHE A 221 27.57 24.54 0.58
C PHE A 221 28.62 25.62 0.93
N LYS A 222 29.50 25.35 1.90
CA LYS A 222 30.57 26.28 2.32
C LYS A 222 31.76 26.36 1.36
N GLU A 223 31.91 25.42 0.42
CA GLU A 223 33.16 25.25 -0.34
C GLU A 223 33.07 25.69 -1.82
N GLN A 224 31.86 25.79 -2.42
CA GLN A 224 31.70 26.10 -3.85
C GLN A 224 30.48 26.99 -4.18
N PRO A 225 30.41 28.24 -3.67
CA PRO A 225 29.25 29.14 -3.85
C PRO A 225 28.97 29.54 -5.32
N ALA A 226 29.89 29.28 -6.25
CA ALA A 226 29.72 29.59 -7.68
C ALA A 226 28.94 28.52 -8.46
N LEU A 227 28.72 27.33 -7.88
CA LEU A 227 28.09 26.18 -8.57
C LEU A 227 26.67 25.87 -8.07
N GLY A 228 26.16 26.64 -7.11
CA GLY A 228 24.86 26.42 -6.48
C GLY A 228 24.87 25.37 -5.38
N ALA A 229 23.68 25.07 -4.85
CA ALA A 229 23.49 24.11 -3.75
C ALA A 229 23.23 22.71 -4.29
N ARG A 230 24.05 21.74 -3.92
CA ARG A 230 23.78 20.33 -4.20
C ARG A 230 22.97 19.73 -3.05
N LEU A 231 21.82 19.18 -3.36
CA LEU A 231 20.82 18.64 -2.43
C LEU A 231 20.65 17.16 -2.72
N ARG A 232 20.70 16.32 -1.67
CA ARG A 232 20.63 14.87 -1.77
C ARG A 232 19.66 14.31 -0.74
N TRP A 233 18.90 13.29 -1.10
CA TRP A 233 18.07 12.53 -0.16
C TRP A 233 17.91 11.09 -0.66
N GLN A 234 17.59 10.16 0.24
CA GLN A 234 17.17 8.83 -0.17
C GLN A 234 15.77 8.91 -0.76
N SER A 235 15.57 8.32 -1.94
CA SER A 235 14.29 8.29 -2.62
C SER A 235 13.77 6.87 -2.82
N ARG A 236 12.46 6.77 -3.04
CA ARG A 236 11.72 5.54 -3.30
C ARG A 236 10.87 5.69 -4.57
N PRO A 237 10.76 4.66 -5.41
CA PRO A 237 10.05 4.74 -6.69
C PRO A 237 8.53 4.93 -6.56
N ASP A 238 7.95 4.60 -5.41
CA ASP A 238 6.53 4.74 -5.06
C ASP A 238 6.23 6.05 -4.30
N ARG A 239 7.15 7.02 -4.37
CA ARG A 239 7.03 8.33 -3.72
C ARG A 239 7.27 9.48 -4.70
N LEU A 240 6.59 10.59 -4.44
CA LEU A 240 6.78 11.87 -5.11
C LEU A 240 7.42 12.86 -4.14
N TYR A 241 8.40 13.62 -4.63
CA TYR A 241 9.18 14.55 -3.83
C TYR A 241 9.00 15.99 -4.28
N THR A 242 8.71 16.87 -3.33
CA THR A 242 8.68 18.32 -3.53
C THR A 242 9.80 18.95 -2.71
N LEU A 243 10.70 19.66 -3.39
CA LEU A 243 11.77 20.43 -2.77
C LEU A 243 11.41 21.90 -2.85
N GLU A 244 11.47 22.58 -1.72
CA GLU A 244 11.13 23.99 -1.60
C GLU A 244 12.30 24.76 -1.01
N TRP A 245 12.40 26.03 -1.38
CA TRP A 245 13.42 26.94 -0.85
C TRP A 245 12.79 28.22 -0.29
N GLY A 246 13.51 28.90 0.59
CA GLY A 246 13.15 30.19 1.15
C GLY A 246 14.37 31.03 1.50
N SER A 247 14.24 32.36 1.43
CA SER A 247 15.33 33.27 1.83
C SER A 247 15.33 33.58 3.32
N ASN A 248 14.17 33.46 3.99
CA ASN A 248 13.99 33.60 5.42
C ASN A 248 12.61 33.05 5.84
N LEU A 249 12.47 32.66 7.11
CA LEU A 249 11.24 32.06 7.64
C LEU A 249 10.09 33.06 7.86
N LEU A 250 10.33 34.37 7.72
CA LEU A 250 9.32 35.41 7.93
C LEU A 250 8.62 35.85 6.63
N ALA A 251 9.10 35.39 5.46
CA ALA A 251 8.46 35.67 4.18
C ALA A 251 7.07 34.99 4.08
N VAL A 252 6.19 35.53 3.23
CA VAL A 252 4.83 34.99 3.02
C VAL A 252 4.62 34.74 1.52
N PRO A 253 4.60 33.47 1.06
CA PRO A 253 4.94 32.26 1.82
C PRO A 253 6.45 32.15 2.11
N PRO A 254 6.85 31.45 3.20
CA PRO A 254 8.26 31.34 3.58
C PRO A 254 9.05 30.38 2.69
N PHE A 255 8.35 29.47 1.99
CA PHE A 255 8.92 28.48 1.10
C PHE A 255 8.18 28.48 -0.24
N GLN A 256 8.93 28.26 -1.32
CA GLN A 256 8.43 28.15 -2.69
C GLN A 256 9.09 26.96 -3.38
N PRO A 257 8.38 26.21 -4.24
CA PRO A 257 8.92 25.00 -4.85
C PRO A 257 10.04 25.32 -5.85
N VAL A 258 11.14 24.56 -5.76
CA VAL A 258 12.19 24.46 -6.80
C VAL A 258 12.09 23.15 -7.58
N LEU A 259 11.51 22.13 -6.96
CA LEU A 259 11.15 20.86 -7.56
C LEU A 259 9.75 20.49 -7.05
N LEU A 260 8.84 20.14 -7.96
CA LEU A 260 7.46 19.82 -7.61
C LEU A 260 7.14 18.40 -8.03
N ASP A 261 6.70 17.58 -7.07
CA ASP A 261 6.23 16.21 -7.27
C ASP A 261 7.10 15.37 -8.22
N ALA A 262 8.42 15.46 -8.07
CA ALA A 262 9.34 14.67 -8.86
C ALA A 262 9.22 13.19 -8.48
N PRO A 263 9.12 12.28 -9.47
CA PRO A 263 9.10 10.86 -9.20
C PRO A 263 10.42 10.43 -8.56
N GLY A 264 10.32 9.73 -7.44
CA GLY A 264 11.48 9.13 -6.81
C GLY A 264 12.07 8.01 -7.67
N SER A 265 13.32 7.68 -7.36
CA SER A 265 13.99 6.50 -7.88
C SER A 265 14.33 5.57 -6.72
N ASN A 266 15.02 4.46 -6.97
CA ASN A 266 15.57 3.66 -5.88
C ASN A 266 16.96 4.23 -5.51
N GLY A 267 17.11 4.71 -4.28
CA GLY A 267 18.38 5.23 -3.75
C GLY A 267 18.49 6.77 -3.80
N VAL A 268 19.72 7.27 -3.79
CA VAL A 268 19.98 8.72 -3.59
C VAL A 268 19.53 9.54 -4.80
N TYR A 269 18.56 10.42 -4.58
CA TYR A 269 18.20 11.48 -5.52
C TYR A 269 19.14 12.68 -5.32
N THR A 270 19.58 13.30 -6.41
CA THR A 270 20.42 14.51 -6.38
C THR A 270 19.77 15.62 -7.19
N PHE A 271 19.66 16.80 -6.60
CA PHE A 271 19.22 18.03 -7.26
C PHE A 271 20.27 19.13 -7.05
N THR A 272 20.47 19.99 -8.06
CA THR A 272 21.36 21.15 -7.94
C THR A 272 20.54 22.42 -8.14
N ASP A 273 20.44 23.24 -7.08
CA ASP A 273 19.87 24.58 -7.16
C ASP A 273 20.96 25.57 -7.61
N THR A 274 20.99 25.87 -8.91
CA THR A 274 21.96 26.80 -9.50
C THR A 274 21.73 28.26 -9.12
N ASN A 275 20.57 28.59 -8.53
CA ASN A 275 20.26 29.96 -8.09
C ASN A 275 20.77 30.24 -6.66
N ALA A 276 21.23 29.20 -5.96
CA ALA A 276 21.79 29.31 -4.62
C ALA A 276 23.22 29.85 -4.62
N VAL A 277 23.35 31.12 -4.99
CA VAL A 277 24.62 31.84 -5.05
C VAL A 277 24.70 32.85 -3.91
N ALA A 278 25.90 33.04 -3.35
CA ALA A 278 26.17 34.01 -2.30
C ALA A 278 25.75 35.45 -2.73
N PRO A 279 25.33 36.35 -1.80
CA PRO A 279 25.49 36.27 -0.34
C PRO A 279 24.19 35.96 0.44
N ILE A 280 23.13 35.48 -0.22
CA ILE A 280 21.86 35.20 0.44
C ILE A 280 21.85 33.83 1.11
N TRP A 281 21.18 33.73 2.26
CA TRP A 281 20.90 32.44 2.89
C TRP A 281 19.81 31.70 2.10
N HIS A 282 20.02 30.41 1.88
CA HIS A 282 19.02 29.51 1.32
C HIS A 282 18.59 28.52 2.39
N LEU A 283 17.30 28.52 2.71
CA LEU A 283 16.65 27.53 3.54
C LEU A 283 15.97 26.52 2.62
N TYR A 284 16.10 25.23 2.90
CA TYR A 284 15.44 24.18 2.12
C TYR A 284 14.49 23.36 2.97
N ARG A 285 13.42 22.89 2.34
CA ARG A 285 12.48 21.93 2.90
C ARG A 285 12.19 20.85 1.86
N LEU A 286 12.33 19.60 2.28
CA LEU A 286 11.95 18.43 1.47
C LEU A 286 10.61 17.89 1.97
N ARG A 287 9.75 17.47 1.05
CA ARG A 287 8.49 16.81 1.35
C ARG A 287 8.34 15.58 0.47
N ALA A 288 7.88 14.49 1.05
CA ALA A 288 7.48 13.28 0.33
C ALA A 288 5.97 13.09 0.41
N ARG A 289 5.42 12.34 -0.54
CA ARG A 289 4.07 11.77 -0.48
C ARG A 289 4.01 10.47 -1.29
N PRO A 290 3.08 9.55 -0.97
CA PRO A 290 2.77 8.41 -1.83
C PRO A 290 2.46 8.83 -3.27
N ALA A 291 2.97 8.06 -4.23
CA ALA A 291 2.55 8.13 -5.62
C ALA A 291 1.13 7.53 -5.79
N PRO A 292 0.33 8.02 -6.76
CA PRO A 292 -1.00 7.49 -7.04
C PRO A 292 -0.97 6.06 -7.61
#